data_AF-A0A535E199-F1
#
_entry.id   AF-A0A535E199-F1
#
_cell.length_a   1.000
_cell.length_b   1.000
_cell.length_c   1.000
_cell.angle_alpha   90.00
_cell.angle_beta   90.00
_cell.angle_gamma   90.00
#
_symmetry.space_group_name_H-M   'P 1'
#
loop_
_entity.id
_entity.type
_entity.pdbx_description
1 polymer ?
#
loop_
_entity_poly.entity_id
_entity_poly.type
_entity_poly.pdbx_seq_one_letter_code
_entity_poly.pdbx_strand_id
1 'polypeptide(L)'
;GMGIASYDLTGDGYPEVFLTSQADNRLQTLTLGPSHPTYRDIGRRRGVNAAQPFTGGDTRPSTAWHDEFADVNNDSFIDLFIAKGNVTEQADYAQIDPSNLLLGQADGTFREAADAAGILNFYRGRGAALADFNLDGMLDLIVVNYGGPVRLWRNVGTGDAAHPRAMGNWLALRVLQSAPNVDAIGAWVEVRIGDRILRRELTVGGGHAGGQLGWVHFGIGDATGADIRIAWPGGETGPWLHAAANQFVTARRGSSDARPWSPNGG
;
A
#
# COMPACT_ATOMS: atom_id res chain seq x y z
N GLY A 1 9.93 -15.63 -6.82
CA GLY A 1 9.60 -14.53 -7.74
C GLY A 1 9.97 -13.21 -7.08
N MET A 2 9.97 -12.14 -7.86
CA MET A 2 10.03 -10.77 -7.33
C MET A 2 8.61 -10.38 -6.89
N GLY A 3 8.35 -9.13 -6.54
CA GLY A 3 7.08 -8.62 -6.03
C GLY A 3 6.08 -8.21 -7.11
N ILE A 4 4.81 -8.31 -6.74
CA ILE A 4 3.64 -7.78 -7.43
C ILE A 4 2.73 -7.10 -6.40
N ALA A 5 2.29 -5.88 -6.70
CA ALA A 5 1.29 -5.15 -5.94
C ALA A 5 0.12 -4.75 -6.85
N SER A 6 -1.10 -4.78 -6.33
CA SER A 6 -2.32 -4.42 -7.06
C SER A 6 -3.16 -3.39 -6.32
N TYR A 7 -3.75 -2.43 -7.05
CA TYR A 7 -4.67 -1.43 -6.53
C TYR A 7 -5.54 -0.85 -7.65
N ASP A 8 -6.80 -0.53 -7.40
CA ASP A 8 -7.68 0.18 -8.34
C ASP A 8 -7.31 1.68 -8.37
N LEU A 9 -6.32 2.07 -9.19
CA LEU A 9 -5.80 3.44 -9.23
C LEU A 9 -6.70 4.37 -10.06
N THR A 10 -7.53 3.81 -10.95
CA THR A 10 -8.39 4.60 -11.85
C THR A 10 -9.84 4.70 -11.36
N GLY A 11 -10.24 3.86 -10.40
CA GLY A 11 -11.61 3.77 -9.90
C GLY A 11 -12.56 3.01 -10.83
N ASP A 12 -12.03 2.35 -11.87
CA ASP A 12 -12.82 1.62 -12.87
C ASP A 12 -13.25 0.21 -12.40
N GLY A 13 -12.81 -0.19 -11.21
CA GLY A 13 -13.11 -1.48 -10.60
C GLY A 13 -12.15 -2.60 -11.01
N TYR A 14 -11.10 -2.29 -11.78
CA TYR A 14 -10.02 -3.22 -12.12
C TYR A 14 -8.70 -2.74 -11.50
N PRO A 15 -7.88 -3.66 -10.98
CA PRO A 15 -6.60 -3.27 -10.41
C PRO A 15 -5.58 -2.92 -11.50
N GLU A 16 -4.89 -1.80 -11.33
CA GLU A 16 -3.54 -1.63 -11.84
C GLU A 16 -2.58 -2.52 -11.06
N VAL A 17 -1.52 -2.97 -11.74
CA VAL A 17 -0.48 -3.80 -11.13
C VAL A 17 0.89 -3.12 -11.26
N PHE A 18 1.63 -3.07 -10.16
CA PHE A 18 3.06 -2.82 -10.21
C PHE A 18 3.80 -4.17 -10.20
N LEU A 19 4.79 -4.30 -11.07
CA LEU A 19 5.63 -5.49 -11.18
C LEU A 19 7.07 -5.08 -10.97
N THR A 20 7.73 -5.73 -10.01
CA THR A 20 9.16 -5.56 -9.78
C THR A 20 9.97 -6.56 -10.60
N SER A 21 11.12 -6.10 -11.09
CA SER A 21 12.02 -6.86 -11.94
C SER A 21 13.46 -6.38 -11.78
N GLN A 22 14.38 -7.07 -12.46
CA GLN A 22 15.68 -6.52 -12.78
C GLN A 22 15.49 -5.62 -14.02
N ALA A 23 15.71 -4.32 -13.88
CA ALA A 23 15.46 -3.26 -14.86
C ALA A 23 13.99 -2.90 -15.14
N ASP A 24 13.19 -3.83 -15.68
CA ASP A 24 11.85 -3.54 -16.21
C ASP A 24 10.77 -3.48 -15.11
N ASN A 25 10.91 -2.52 -14.18
CA ASN A 25 9.91 -2.24 -13.14
C ASN A 25 8.73 -1.46 -13.74
N ARG A 26 7.51 -2.02 -13.74
CA ARG A 26 6.39 -1.45 -14.52
C ARG A 26 5.11 -1.32 -13.72
N LEU A 27 4.49 -0.14 -13.81
CA LEU A 27 3.09 0.06 -13.46
C LEU A 27 2.24 -0.17 -14.71
N GLN A 28 1.26 -1.06 -14.65
CA GLN A 28 0.43 -1.45 -15.78
C GLN A 28 -1.06 -1.35 -15.47
N THR A 29 -1.84 -0.98 -16.48
CA THR A 29 -3.31 -0.95 -16.44
C THR A 29 -3.88 -1.96 -17.43
N LEU A 30 -5.06 -2.49 -17.12
CA LEU A 30 -5.84 -3.33 -18.01
C LEU A 30 -6.33 -2.51 -19.23
N THR A 31 -6.34 -3.11 -20.42
CA THR A 31 -6.72 -2.40 -21.66
C THR A 31 -7.85 -3.08 -22.43
N LEU A 32 -7.76 -4.40 -22.62
CA LEU A 32 -8.87 -5.21 -23.07
C LEU A 32 -9.45 -5.90 -21.83
N GLY A 33 -10.76 -5.81 -21.66
CA GLY A 33 -11.49 -6.25 -20.45
C GLY A 33 -11.18 -7.69 -20.02
N PRO A 34 -11.72 -8.13 -18.88
CA PRO A 34 -11.22 -9.31 -18.16
C PRO A 34 -11.32 -10.63 -18.93
N SER A 35 -12.10 -10.73 -20.01
CA SER A 35 -12.20 -11.91 -20.87
C SER A 35 -10.96 -12.14 -21.75
N HIS A 36 -10.20 -11.08 -22.07
CA HIS A 36 -8.96 -11.14 -22.84
C HIS A 36 -7.96 -10.12 -22.28
N PRO A 37 -7.40 -10.36 -21.08
CA PRO A 37 -6.65 -9.33 -20.36
C PRO A 37 -5.36 -8.98 -21.11
N THR A 38 -5.26 -7.73 -21.54
CA THR A 38 -4.01 -7.15 -22.04
C THR A 38 -3.62 -5.95 -21.19
N TYR A 39 -2.32 -5.80 -20.94
CA TYR A 39 -1.79 -4.76 -20.06
C TYR A 39 -0.92 -3.77 -20.82
N ARG A 40 -1.01 -2.50 -20.43
CA ARG A 40 -0.18 -1.43 -20.98
C ARG A 40 0.54 -0.70 -19.87
N ASP A 41 1.82 -0.44 -20.08
CA ASP A 41 2.64 0.37 -19.19
C ASP A 41 2.10 1.82 -19.12
N ILE A 42 1.90 2.29 -17.89
CA ILE A 42 1.47 3.66 -17.57
C ILE A 42 2.46 4.38 -16.64
N GLY A 43 3.51 3.71 -16.17
CA GLY A 43 4.39 4.21 -15.10
C GLY A 43 4.96 5.59 -15.39
N ARG A 44 5.55 5.78 -16.58
CA ARG A 44 6.10 7.07 -16.99
C ARG A 44 5.05 8.19 -17.03
N ARG A 45 3.83 7.91 -17.49
CA ARG A 45 2.74 8.92 -17.56
C ARG A 45 2.21 9.26 -16.17
N ARG A 46 2.29 8.33 -15.23
CA ARG A 46 1.88 8.50 -13.84
C ARG A 46 3.02 9.00 -12.94
N GLY A 47 4.21 9.28 -13.45
CA GLY A 47 5.34 9.74 -12.62
C GLY A 47 6.01 8.65 -11.75
N VAL A 48 5.71 7.37 -11.99
CA VAL A 48 6.35 6.25 -11.31
C VAL A 48 7.74 6.01 -11.89
N ASN A 49 8.76 6.60 -11.25
CA ASN A 49 10.16 6.49 -11.69
C ASN A 49 10.95 5.51 -10.80
N ALA A 50 10.97 4.24 -11.22
CA ALA A 50 11.71 3.16 -10.56
C ALA A 50 12.66 2.42 -11.53
N ALA A 51 12.97 3.01 -12.68
CA ALA A 51 13.86 2.41 -13.68
C ALA A 51 15.33 2.60 -13.35
N GLN A 52 15.67 3.67 -12.61
CA GLN A 52 17.02 4.05 -12.21
C GLN A 52 16.98 4.66 -10.79
N PRO A 53 18.14 4.75 -10.09
CA PRO A 53 18.23 5.44 -8.81
C PRO A 53 17.74 6.88 -8.89
N PHE A 54 16.70 7.23 -8.11
CA PHE A 54 16.10 8.57 -8.13
C PHE A 54 17.04 9.64 -7.57
N THR A 55 18.03 9.25 -6.77
CA THR A 55 19.09 10.14 -6.25
C THR A 55 20.10 10.56 -7.32
N GLY A 56 20.04 9.98 -8.52
CA GLY A 56 20.96 10.24 -9.62
C GLY A 56 22.36 9.60 -9.45
N GLY A 57 23.26 9.94 -10.36
CA GLY A 57 24.66 9.48 -10.38
C GLY A 57 24.87 8.14 -11.10
N ASP A 58 24.15 7.10 -10.71
CA ASP A 58 24.22 5.79 -11.36
C ASP A 58 23.13 5.68 -12.45
N THR A 59 23.53 5.53 -13.71
CA THR A 59 22.60 5.45 -14.86
C THR A 59 22.21 4.02 -15.20
N ARG A 60 22.69 3.03 -14.45
CA ARG A 60 22.32 1.64 -14.67
C ARG A 60 20.89 1.37 -14.19
N PRO A 61 20.21 0.37 -14.78
CA PRO A 61 18.89 -0.03 -14.36
C PRO A 61 18.83 -0.43 -12.88
N SER A 62 17.74 -0.05 -12.24
CA SER A 62 17.36 -0.45 -10.89
C SER A 62 16.89 -1.91 -10.83
N THR A 63 17.12 -2.54 -9.68
CA THR A 63 16.56 -3.86 -9.36
C THR A 63 15.62 -3.70 -8.17
N ALA A 64 14.32 -3.91 -8.38
CA ALA A 64 13.31 -3.84 -7.32
C ALA A 64 12.93 -5.24 -6.82
N TRP A 65 12.36 -5.38 -5.63
CA TRP A 65 12.00 -6.69 -5.08
C TRP A 65 10.63 -6.70 -4.44
N HIS A 66 10.40 -5.80 -3.49
CA HIS A 66 9.13 -5.68 -2.80
C HIS A 66 8.47 -4.39 -3.24
N ASP A 67 7.16 -4.45 -3.41
CA ASP A 67 6.30 -3.35 -3.76
C ASP A 67 5.01 -3.45 -2.94
N GLU A 68 4.52 -2.30 -2.48
CA GLU A 68 3.32 -2.23 -1.67
C GLU A 68 2.58 -0.91 -1.89
N PHE A 69 1.29 -1.01 -2.19
CA PHE A 69 0.37 0.13 -2.20
C PHE A 69 -0.21 0.35 -0.81
N ALA A 70 0.02 1.53 -0.23
CA ALA A 70 -0.57 1.95 1.04
C ALA A 70 -0.57 3.48 1.13
N ASP A 71 -1.56 4.06 1.80
CA ASP A 71 -1.64 5.51 2.04
C ASP A 71 -0.87 5.82 3.34
N VAL A 72 0.38 6.28 3.22
CA VAL A 72 1.30 6.46 4.37
C VAL A 72 1.18 7.83 5.01
N ASN A 73 0.53 8.79 4.33
CA ASN A 73 0.31 10.14 4.82
C ASN A 73 -1.16 10.44 5.15
N ASN A 74 -2.02 9.43 5.07
CA ASN A 74 -3.46 9.49 5.33
C ASN A 74 -4.19 10.55 4.52
N ASP A 75 -3.70 10.91 3.33
CA ASP A 75 -4.25 12.00 2.53
C ASP A 75 -5.37 11.57 1.56
N SER A 76 -5.75 10.29 1.61
CA SER A 76 -6.72 9.59 0.75
C SER A 76 -6.28 9.33 -0.68
N PHE A 77 -5.00 9.53 -0.98
CA PHE A 77 -4.36 9.10 -2.21
C PHE A 77 -3.40 7.94 -1.90
N ILE A 78 -3.44 6.90 -2.73
CA ILE A 78 -2.64 5.71 -2.48
C ILE A 78 -1.19 5.95 -2.88
N ASP A 79 -0.25 5.60 -2.00
CA ASP A 79 1.19 5.69 -2.25
C ASP A 79 1.75 4.34 -2.68
N LEU A 80 2.98 4.34 -3.19
CA LEU A 80 3.70 3.14 -3.61
C LEU A 80 5.10 3.12 -3.00
N PHE A 81 5.37 2.13 -2.15
CA PHE A 81 6.72 1.83 -1.67
C PHE A 81 7.37 0.76 -2.54
N ILE A 82 8.66 0.92 -2.85
CA ILE A 82 9.41 -0.04 -3.66
C ILE A 82 10.78 -0.30 -3.01
N ALA A 83 10.96 -1.50 -2.45
CA ALA A 83 12.26 -1.94 -1.95
C ALA A 83 13.19 -2.29 -3.13
N LYS A 84 14.36 -1.64 -3.16
CA LYS A 84 15.36 -1.83 -4.22
C LYS A 84 16.70 -2.30 -3.69
N GLY A 85 17.44 -2.99 -4.56
CA GLY A 85 18.80 -3.41 -4.28
C GLY A 85 19.32 -4.44 -5.28
N ASN A 86 20.56 -4.26 -5.71
CA ASN A 86 21.27 -5.23 -6.56
C ASN A 86 21.25 -6.65 -5.96
N VAL A 87 21.34 -7.70 -6.78
CA VAL A 87 21.33 -9.11 -6.33
C VAL A 87 22.55 -9.41 -5.45
N THR A 88 23.74 -9.29 -6.03
CA THR A 88 25.04 -9.61 -5.40
C THR A 88 26.17 -8.91 -6.17
N GLU A 89 26.00 -7.64 -6.56
CA GLU A 89 26.99 -6.81 -7.31
C GLU A 89 27.10 -7.11 -8.81
N GLN A 90 25.96 -7.34 -9.48
CA GLN A 90 25.95 -7.48 -10.94
C GLN A 90 26.30 -6.13 -11.59
N ALA A 91 27.33 -6.11 -12.43
CA ALA A 91 27.91 -4.89 -13.00
C ALA A 91 26.93 -4.06 -13.85
N ASP A 92 25.97 -4.72 -14.49
CA ASP A 92 24.99 -4.11 -15.40
C ASP A 92 23.85 -3.36 -14.68
N TYR A 93 23.74 -3.52 -13.36
CA TYR A 93 22.68 -2.91 -12.55
C TYR A 93 23.24 -1.90 -11.56
N ALA A 94 22.38 -0.98 -11.11
CA ALA A 94 22.75 0.03 -10.13
C ALA A 94 23.32 -0.63 -8.86
N GLN A 95 24.41 -0.07 -8.33
CA GLN A 95 25.07 -0.62 -7.13
C GLN A 95 24.54 0.01 -5.85
N ILE A 96 24.30 1.31 -5.89
CA ILE A 96 23.73 2.10 -4.80
C ILE A 96 22.38 2.60 -5.29
N ASP A 97 21.32 1.97 -4.81
CA ASP A 97 19.96 2.19 -5.31
C ASP A 97 18.98 2.23 -4.13
N PRO A 98 18.72 3.42 -3.56
CA PRO A 98 17.83 3.53 -2.41
C PRO A 98 16.39 3.22 -2.80
N SER A 99 15.66 2.59 -1.87
CA SER A 99 14.24 2.27 -2.04
C SER A 99 13.40 3.53 -2.30
N ASN A 100 12.38 3.43 -3.15
CA ASN A 100 11.48 4.54 -3.46
C ASN A 100 10.31 4.60 -2.45
N LEU A 101 9.85 5.80 -2.15
CA LEU A 101 8.50 6.06 -1.64
C LEU A 101 7.86 7.10 -2.56
N LEU A 102 6.84 6.66 -3.29
CA LEU A 102 6.16 7.46 -4.27
C LEU A 102 4.80 7.86 -3.72
N LEU A 103 4.62 9.15 -3.39
CA LEU A 103 3.37 9.65 -2.87
C LEU A 103 2.35 9.88 -3.99
N GLY A 104 1.16 9.30 -3.85
CA GLY A 104 0.04 9.52 -4.75
C GLY A 104 -0.43 10.97 -4.72
N GLN A 105 -0.86 11.50 -5.86
CA GLN A 105 -1.32 12.88 -6.00
C GLN A 105 -2.78 12.89 -6.50
N ALA A 106 -3.48 14.01 -6.29
CA ALA A 106 -4.87 14.16 -6.68
C ALA A 106 -5.15 14.04 -8.19
N ASP A 107 -4.16 14.30 -9.03
CA ASP A 107 -4.24 14.11 -10.48
C ASP A 107 -3.94 12.66 -10.92
N GLY A 108 -3.74 11.76 -9.95
CA GLY A 108 -3.40 10.36 -10.15
C GLY A 108 -1.95 10.13 -10.57
N THR A 109 -1.07 11.12 -10.46
CA THR A 109 0.38 10.95 -10.60
C THR A 109 1.03 10.60 -9.26
N PHE A 110 2.32 10.27 -9.32
CA PHE A 110 3.15 9.91 -8.18
C PHE A 110 4.35 10.85 -8.11
N ARG A 111 4.77 11.18 -6.88
CA ARG A 111 5.94 12.01 -6.61
C ARG A 111 6.88 11.31 -5.62
N GLU A 112 8.16 11.23 -5.96
CA GLU A 112 9.18 10.70 -5.06
C GLU A 112 9.29 11.52 -3.76
N ALA A 113 9.43 10.81 -2.64
CA ALA A 113 9.40 11.37 -1.30
C ALA A 113 10.31 10.66 -0.29
N ALA A 114 11.03 9.60 -0.64
CA ALA A 114 11.84 8.82 0.31
C ALA A 114 12.88 9.67 1.06
N ASP A 115 13.51 10.63 0.38
CA ASP A 115 14.45 11.57 1.02
C ASP A 115 13.74 12.52 1.98
N ALA A 116 12.66 13.16 1.53
CA ALA A 116 11.86 14.07 2.34
C ALA A 116 11.23 13.37 3.57
N ALA A 117 10.88 12.10 3.45
CA ALA A 117 10.36 11.27 4.53
C ALA A 117 11.46 10.72 5.47
N GLY A 118 12.74 10.95 5.16
CA GLY A 118 13.85 10.50 6.00
C GLY A 118 14.09 8.99 6.01
N ILE A 119 13.63 8.28 4.97
CA ILE A 119 13.68 6.81 4.88
C ILE A 119 14.73 6.30 3.89
N LEU A 120 15.68 7.15 3.47
CA LEU A 120 16.77 6.71 2.59
C LEU A 120 17.50 5.50 3.18
N ASN A 121 17.44 4.41 2.42
CA ASN A 121 18.06 3.14 2.76
C ASN A 121 18.95 2.70 1.60
N PHE A 122 20.27 2.81 1.77
CA PHE A 122 21.26 2.43 0.75
C PHE A 122 21.70 0.96 0.84
N TYR A 123 21.15 0.18 1.78
CA TYR A 123 21.33 -1.26 1.75
C TYR A 123 20.49 -1.90 0.64
N ARG A 124 20.82 -3.13 0.28
CA ARG A 124 20.11 -3.90 -0.74
C ARG A 124 18.79 -4.42 -0.16
N GLY A 125 17.71 -3.65 -0.28
CA GLY A 125 16.38 -4.06 0.14
C GLY A 125 15.90 -5.33 -0.56
N ARG A 126 15.11 -6.15 0.15
CA ARG A 126 14.50 -7.38 -0.38
C ARG A 126 13.03 -7.46 -0.06
N GLY A 127 12.69 -7.43 1.22
CA GLY A 127 11.31 -7.43 1.69
C GLY A 127 11.01 -6.22 2.53
N ALA A 128 9.74 -5.85 2.58
CA ALA A 128 9.25 -4.79 3.42
C ALA A 128 7.84 -5.11 3.94
N ALA A 129 7.35 -4.25 4.83
CA ALA A 129 5.93 -4.15 5.15
C ALA A 129 5.62 -2.73 5.62
N LEU A 130 4.48 -2.20 5.20
CA LEU A 130 3.86 -1.00 5.75
C LEU A 130 2.74 -1.41 6.70
N ALA A 131 2.87 -1.09 7.99
CA ALA A 131 1.90 -1.45 9.00
C ALA A 131 1.96 -0.48 10.18
N ASP A 132 0.83 -0.25 10.84
CA ASP A 132 0.76 0.54 12.08
C ASP A 132 1.22 -0.35 13.26
N PHE A 133 2.52 -0.34 13.59
CA PHE A 133 3.08 -1.24 14.59
C PHE A 133 2.79 -0.81 16.03
N ASN A 134 2.54 0.48 16.24
CA ASN A 134 2.28 1.07 17.55
C ASN A 134 0.82 1.48 17.76
N LEU A 135 -0.07 1.18 16.82
CA LEU A 135 -1.52 1.38 16.86
C LEU A 135 -1.91 2.87 16.98
N ASP A 136 -1.14 3.76 16.35
CA ASP A 136 -1.39 5.21 16.35
C ASP A 136 -2.05 5.74 15.06
N GLY A 137 -2.30 4.86 14.09
CA GLY A 137 -2.97 5.18 12.84
C GLY A 137 -2.07 5.73 11.75
N MET A 138 -0.76 5.76 11.97
CA MET A 138 0.23 6.08 10.95
C MET A 138 0.97 4.80 10.57
N LEU A 139 1.09 4.54 9.27
CA LEU A 139 1.81 3.36 8.81
C LEU A 139 3.31 3.53 9.02
N ASP A 140 3.90 2.63 9.79
CA ASP A 140 5.35 2.46 9.95
C ASP A 140 5.91 1.59 8.81
N LEU A 141 7.24 1.64 8.63
CA LEU A 141 7.93 0.88 7.60
C LEU A 141 8.98 -0.04 8.21
N ILE A 142 8.97 -1.32 7.84
CA ILE A 142 10.09 -2.24 8.06
C ILE A 142 10.69 -2.67 6.72
N VAL A 143 12.02 -2.72 6.62
CA VAL A 143 12.74 -3.23 5.43
C VAL A 143 13.79 -4.26 5.86
N VAL A 144 13.73 -5.43 5.24
CA VAL A 144 14.74 -6.49 5.34
C VAL A 144 15.74 -6.31 4.21
N ASN A 145 17.02 -6.29 4.59
CA ASN A 145 18.14 -6.02 3.67
C ASN A 145 19.01 -7.26 3.47
N TYR A 146 19.41 -7.52 2.23
CA TYR A 146 20.35 -8.59 1.91
C TYR A 146 21.78 -8.21 2.30
N GLY A 147 22.35 -8.97 3.24
CA GLY A 147 23.69 -8.73 3.78
C GLY A 147 23.81 -7.45 4.59
N GLY A 148 22.70 -6.93 5.13
CA GLY A 148 22.66 -5.73 5.96
C GLY A 148 21.65 -5.88 7.11
N PRO A 149 21.62 -4.91 8.05
CA PRO A 149 20.67 -4.93 9.15
C PRO A 149 19.23 -4.73 8.66
N VAL A 150 18.26 -5.29 9.37
CA VAL A 150 16.86 -4.88 9.24
C VAL A 150 16.74 -3.42 9.67
N ARG A 151 15.93 -2.65 8.97
CA ARG A 151 15.63 -1.25 9.29
C ARG A 151 14.15 -1.10 9.59
N LEU A 152 13.83 -0.34 10.63
CA LEU A 152 12.48 -0.02 11.07
C LEU A 152 12.39 1.51 11.21
N TRP A 153 11.38 2.11 10.60
CA TRP A 153 11.06 3.52 10.70
C TRP A 153 9.69 3.68 11.31
N ARG A 154 9.63 4.48 12.37
CA ARG A 154 8.36 4.93 12.93
C ARG A 154 7.89 6.19 12.19
N ASN A 155 6.66 6.18 11.71
CA ASN A 155 6.06 7.36 11.10
C ASN A 155 5.64 8.34 12.19
N VAL A 156 6.07 9.60 12.07
CA VAL A 156 5.79 10.68 13.03
C VAL A 156 4.92 11.78 12.42
N GLY A 157 4.47 11.56 11.19
CA GLY A 157 3.75 12.53 10.38
C GLY A 157 4.52 13.84 10.20
N THR A 158 3.87 14.96 10.48
CA THR A 158 4.49 16.31 10.42
C THR A 158 5.16 16.72 11.73
N GLY A 159 5.21 15.81 12.70
CA GLY A 159 5.80 16.02 14.01
C GLY A 159 7.23 15.48 14.10
N ASP A 160 7.60 15.08 15.31
CA ASP A 160 8.87 14.43 15.61
C ASP A 160 8.67 13.20 16.49
N ALA A 161 9.76 12.50 16.84
CA ALA A 161 9.69 11.27 17.63
C ALA A 161 9.07 11.47 19.03
N ALA A 162 9.18 12.66 19.62
CA ALA A 162 8.62 12.98 20.93
C ALA A 162 7.18 13.48 20.81
N HIS A 163 6.85 14.21 19.74
CA HIS A 163 5.54 14.79 19.48
C HIS A 163 5.07 14.46 18.06
N PRO A 164 4.68 13.20 17.80
CA PRO A 164 4.16 12.81 16.50
C PRO A 164 2.87 13.59 16.17
N ARG A 165 2.66 13.88 14.88
CA ARG A 165 1.48 14.61 14.40
C ARG A 165 0.95 13.97 13.13
N ALA A 166 -0.17 13.25 13.25
CA ALA A 166 -0.86 12.64 12.12
C ALA A 166 -1.14 13.67 11.01
N MET A 167 -1.01 13.22 9.76
CA MET A 167 -1.17 14.02 8.55
C MET A 167 -2.60 14.03 8.00
N GLY A 168 -3.40 13.04 8.39
CA GLY A 168 -4.80 12.89 8.02
C GLY A 168 -5.48 11.83 8.89
N ASN A 169 -6.79 11.74 8.77
CA ASN A 169 -7.61 10.76 9.46
C ASN A 169 -7.52 9.39 8.78
N TRP A 170 -7.84 8.34 9.52
CA TRP A 170 -7.70 6.96 9.03
C TRP A 170 -8.81 6.02 9.51
N LEU A 171 -8.89 4.86 8.88
CA LEU A 171 -9.65 3.68 9.32
C LEU A 171 -8.79 2.44 9.13
N ALA A 172 -8.78 1.55 10.11
CA ALA A 172 -8.22 0.20 9.94
C ALA A 172 -9.32 -0.83 10.04
N LEU A 173 -9.53 -1.60 8.98
CA LEU A 173 -10.66 -2.52 8.86
C LEU A 173 -10.23 -3.97 9.04
N ARG A 174 -10.96 -4.72 9.86
CA ARG A 174 -10.88 -6.18 9.89
C ARG A 174 -12.20 -6.77 9.41
N VAL A 175 -12.14 -7.47 8.29
CA VAL A 175 -13.31 -8.05 7.63
C VAL A 175 -13.43 -9.52 8.00
N LEU A 176 -14.62 -9.92 8.44
CA LEU A 176 -14.85 -11.23 9.06
C LEU A 176 -16.07 -11.94 8.46
N GLN A 177 -15.94 -13.23 8.18
CA GLN A 177 -17.07 -14.11 7.86
C GLN A 177 -16.92 -15.47 8.56
N SER A 178 -17.88 -16.38 8.34
CA SER A 178 -17.80 -17.74 8.88
C SER A 178 -16.76 -18.60 8.14
N ALA A 179 -16.38 -19.72 8.75
CA ALA A 179 -15.54 -20.74 8.11
C ALA A 179 -16.11 -21.16 6.73
N PRO A 180 -15.25 -21.60 5.79
CA PRO A 180 -13.81 -21.85 5.95
C PRO A 180 -12.90 -20.62 5.76
N ASN A 181 -13.42 -19.48 5.29
CA ASN A 181 -12.62 -18.29 4.96
C ASN A 181 -12.89 -17.15 5.94
N VAL A 182 -12.46 -17.31 7.20
CA VAL A 182 -12.85 -16.41 8.31
C VAL A 182 -12.40 -14.96 8.16
N ASP A 183 -11.31 -14.72 7.44
CA ASP A 183 -10.77 -13.38 7.17
C ASP A 183 -11.25 -12.80 5.82
N ALA A 184 -12.23 -13.46 5.17
CA ALA A 184 -12.85 -13.00 3.93
C ALA A 184 -11.87 -12.70 2.79
N ILE A 185 -10.82 -13.51 2.65
CA ILE A 185 -9.83 -13.38 1.58
C ILE A 185 -10.52 -13.49 0.21
N GLY A 186 -10.22 -12.56 -0.70
CA GLY A 186 -10.89 -12.34 -1.97
C GLY A 186 -12.10 -11.41 -1.91
N ALA A 187 -12.44 -10.84 -0.75
CA ALA A 187 -13.44 -9.79 -0.66
C ALA A 187 -12.90 -8.47 -1.24
N TRP A 188 -13.80 -7.63 -1.74
CA TRP A 188 -13.49 -6.25 -2.07
C TRP A 188 -14.10 -5.32 -1.03
N VAL A 189 -13.26 -4.47 -0.46
CA VAL A 189 -13.67 -3.43 0.48
C VAL A 189 -13.74 -2.11 -0.25
N GLU A 190 -14.87 -1.44 -0.12
CA GLU A 190 -15.10 -0.10 -0.62
C GLU A 190 -15.27 0.85 0.57
N VAL A 191 -14.53 1.95 0.58
CA VAL A 191 -14.61 3.01 1.59
C VAL A 191 -15.00 4.31 0.89
N ARG A 192 -16.19 4.81 1.17
CA ARG A 192 -16.72 6.04 0.60
C ARG A 192 -16.44 7.22 1.51
N ILE A 193 -15.75 8.23 0.96
CA ILE A 193 -15.38 9.50 1.59
C ILE A 193 -15.87 10.65 0.72
N GLY A 194 -16.99 11.26 1.11
CA GLY A 194 -17.72 12.20 0.24
C GLY A 194 -18.12 11.53 -1.07
N ASP A 195 -17.68 12.10 -2.20
CA ASP A 195 -17.96 11.58 -3.54
C ASP A 195 -16.94 10.56 -4.06
N ARG A 196 -15.88 10.27 -3.30
CA ARG A 196 -14.83 9.31 -3.70
C ARG A 196 -15.05 7.95 -3.04
N ILE A 197 -14.72 6.88 -3.76
CA ILE A 197 -14.72 5.51 -3.26
C ILE A 197 -13.30 4.96 -3.40
N LEU A 198 -12.68 4.64 -2.27
CA LEU A 198 -11.43 3.89 -2.21
C LEU A 198 -11.76 2.41 -2.28
N ARG A 199 -11.04 1.63 -3.09
CA ARG A 199 -11.28 0.19 -3.24
C ARG A 199 -10.01 -0.61 -2.99
N ARG A 200 -10.16 -1.72 -2.26
CA ARG A 200 -9.06 -2.66 -2.03
C ARG A 200 -9.57 -4.09 -1.98
N GLU A 201 -8.88 -4.99 -2.68
CA GLU A 201 -9.07 -6.43 -2.54
C GLU A 201 -8.36 -6.92 -1.26
N LEU A 202 -9.01 -7.82 -0.53
CA LEU A 202 -8.40 -8.53 0.59
C LEU A 202 -7.59 -9.71 0.09
N THR A 203 -6.27 -9.57 0.10
CA THR A 203 -5.33 -10.64 -0.25
C THR A 203 -4.57 -11.10 1.00
N VAL A 204 -3.92 -12.27 0.92
CA VAL A 204 -2.93 -12.71 1.92
C VAL A 204 -1.59 -12.82 1.24
N GLY A 205 -0.57 -12.26 1.88
CA GLY A 205 0.77 -12.15 1.33
C GLY A 205 1.16 -10.69 1.13
N GLY A 206 2.15 -10.46 0.28
CA GLY A 206 2.68 -9.14 -0.04
C GLY A 206 3.77 -9.26 -1.09
N GLY A 207 4.54 -8.19 -1.30
CA GLY A 207 5.71 -8.22 -2.16
C GLY A 207 6.78 -9.21 -1.67
N HIS A 208 7.89 -9.32 -2.40
CA HIS A 208 8.95 -10.30 -2.10
C HIS A 208 9.36 -10.31 -0.62
N ALA A 209 9.42 -11.51 -0.01
CA ALA A 209 9.84 -11.71 1.39
C ALA A 209 9.10 -10.83 2.43
N GLY A 210 7.87 -10.42 2.14
CA GLY A 210 6.97 -9.69 3.05
C GLY A 210 5.53 -10.19 2.89
N GLY A 211 4.69 -9.91 3.87
CA GLY A 211 3.28 -10.23 3.79
C GLY A 211 2.49 -9.69 4.95
N GLN A 212 1.22 -9.39 4.69
CA GLN A 212 0.28 -8.87 5.67
C GLN A 212 -1.01 -9.71 5.69
N LEU A 213 -1.59 -9.82 6.88
CA LEU A 213 -2.93 -10.32 7.13
C LEU A 213 -3.49 -9.56 8.33
N GLY A 214 -4.77 -9.20 8.28
CA GLY A 214 -5.47 -8.60 9.41
C GLY A 214 -6.06 -7.25 9.07
N TRP A 215 -5.55 -6.20 9.70
CA TRP A 215 -6.05 -4.84 9.57
C TRP A 215 -5.69 -4.24 8.22
N VAL A 216 -6.70 -3.77 7.49
CA VAL A 216 -6.52 -3.07 6.22
C VAL A 216 -6.70 -1.59 6.44
N HIS A 217 -5.60 -0.85 6.22
CA HIS A 217 -5.55 0.59 6.41
C HIS A 217 -6.16 1.36 5.24
N PHE A 218 -6.88 2.43 5.58
CA PHE A 218 -7.39 3.44 4.67
C PHE A 218 -7.11 4.82 5.28
N GLY A 219 -6.30 5.63 4.61
CA GLY A 219 -6.30 7.07 4.87
C GLY A 219 -7.55 7.71 4.26
N ILE A 220 -8.20 8.57 5.03
CA ILE A 220 -9.47 9.21 4.66
C ILE A 220 -9.36 10.74 4.63
N GLY A 221 -8.14 11.29 4.66
CA GLY A 221 -7.88 12.72 4.60
C GLY A 221 -8.53 13.46 5.76
N ASP A 222 -9.25 14.54 5.47
CA ASP A 222 -9.94 15.34 6.49
C ASP A 222 -11.31 14.77 6.90
N ALA A 223 -11.76 13.65 6.32
CA ALA A 223 -13.06 13.09 6.61
C ALA A 223 -13.14 12.64 8.08
N THR A 224 -14.21 13.01 8.80
CA THR A 224 -14.44 12.64 10.20
C THR A 224 -15.10 11.26 10.34
N GLY A 225 -15.36 10.59 9.22
CA GLY A 225 -15.96 9.27 9.12
C GLY A 225 -16.11 8.87 7.66
N ALA A 226 -16.41 7.59 7.43
CA ALA A 226 -16.62 7.04 6.09
C ALA A 226 -17.70 5.95 6.12
N ASP A 227 -18.27 5.68 4.95
CA ASP A 227 -19.14 4.52 4.78
C ASP A 227 -18.36 3.37 4.15
N ILE A 228 -18.52 2.17 4.68
CA ILE A 228 -17.80 0.96 4.31
C ILE A 228 -18.79 -0.01 3.66
N ARG A 229 -18.42 -0.61 2.54
CA ARG A 229 -19.17 -1.70 1.90
C ARG A 229 -18.23 -2.82 1.53
N ILE A 230 -18.72 -4.06 1.64
CA ILE A 230 -17.93 -5.25 1.35
C ILE A 230 -18.65 -6.07 0.30
N ALA A 231 -18.00 -6.29 -0.84
CA ALA A 231 -18.36 -7.35 -1.77
C ALA A 231 -17.65 -8.63 -1.33
N TRP A 232 -18.43 -9.59 -0.83
CA TRP A 232 -17.95 -10.81 -0.21
C TRP A 232 -17.49 -11.82 -1.27
N PRO A 233 -16.57 -12.74 -0.90
CA PRO A 233 -16.28 -13.91 -1.72
C PRO A 233 -17.58 -14.66 -2.03
N GLY A 234 -17.84 -14.92 -3.31
CA GLY A 234 -19.08 -15.51 -3.79
C GLY A 234 -20.11 -14.52 -4.34
N GLY A 235 -19.80 -13.22 -4.38
CA GLY A 235 -20.53 -12.22 -5.18
C GLY A 235 -21.65 -11.48 -4.47
N GLU A 236 -21.99 -11.84 -3.23
CA GLU A 236 -22.90 -11.06 -2.40
C GLU A 236 -22.25 -9.73 -1.99
N THR A 237 -22.96 -8.61 -2.10
CA THR A 237 -22.49 -7.32 -1.58
C THR A 237 -23.31 -6.92 -0.36
N GLY A 238 -22.63 -6.59 0.73
CA GLY A 238 -23.27 -6.13 1.97
C GLY A 238 -23.84 -4.71 1.89
N PRO A 239 -24.55 -4.25 2.92
CA PRO A 239 -24.99 -2.87 3.02
C PRO A 239 -23.80 -1.91 3.22
N TRP A 240 -24.05 -0.61 3.06
CA TRP A 240 -23.14 0.43 3.52
C TRP A 240 -23.21 0.54 5.06
N LEU A 241 -22.06 0.50 5.71
CA LEU A 241 -21.90 0.59 7.17
C LEU A 241 -21.11 1.85 7.52
N HIS A 242 -21.63 2.68 8.41
CA HIS A 242 -20.94 3.91 8.81
C HIS A 242 -19.89 3.66 9.89
N ALA A 243 -18.74 4.33 9.80
CA ALA A 243 -17.72 4.37 10.85
C ALA A 243 -17.15 5.79 11.01
N ALA A 244 -16.98 6.23 12.27
CA ALA A 244 -16.22 7.44 12.59
C ALA A 244 -14.73 7.27 12.25
N ALA A 245 -14.02 8.38 12.02
CA ALA A 245 -12.59 8.39 11.77
C ALA A 245 -11.74 7.93 12.97
N ASN A 246 -10.47 7.59 12.69
CA ASN A 246 -9.38 7.35 13.64
C ASN A 246 -9.63 6.16 14.58
N GLN A 247 -10.08 5.06 13.99
CA GLN A 247 -10.36 3.85 14.76
C GLN A 247 -10.15 2.58 13.94
N PHE A 248 -9.87 1.51 14.70
CA PHE A 248 -9.97 0.15 14.23
C PHE A 248 -11.44 -0.29 14.21
N VAL A 249 -11.87 -0.94 13.16
CA VAL A 249 -13.27 -1.32 12.94
C VAL A 249 -13.38 -2.75 12.43
N THR A 250 -14.21 -3.55 13.08
CA THR A 250 -14.56 -4.89 12.60
C THR A 250 -15.86 -4.84 11.80
N ALA A 251 -15.84 -5.40 10.60
CA ALA A 251 -17.01 -5.53 9.74
C ALA A 251 -17.27 -7.02 9.48
N ARG A 252 -18.46 -7.50 9.88
CA ARG A 252 -18.81 -8.92 9.81
C ARG A 252 -19.92 -9.17 8.80
N ARG A 253 -19.78 -10.25 8.01
CA ARG A 253 -20.83 -10.68 7.07
C ARG A 253 -22.16 -10.89 7.78
N GLY A 254 -23.22 -10.30 7.24
CA GLY A 254 -24.58 -10.37 7.78
C GLY A 254 -24.88 -9.40 8.93
N SER A 255 -23.92 -8.60 9.39
CA SER A 255 -24.18 -7.51 10.36
C SER A 255 -24.59 -6.22 9.64
N SER A 256 -25.39 -5.41 10.36
CA SER A 256 -25.87 -4.09 9.93
C SER A 256 -25.05 -2.94 10.51
N ASP A 257 -23.95 -3.24 11.21
CA ASP A 257 -23.13 -2.30 11.96
C ASP A 257 -21.64 -2.61 11.83
N ALA A 258 -20.82 -1.58 11.62
CA ALA A 258 -19.37 -1.70 11.74
C ALA A 258 -18.99 -1.42 13.20
N ARG A 259 -18.27 -2.34 13.85
CA ARG A 259 -18.01 -2.27 15.29
C ARG A 259 -16.61 -1.74 15.58
N PRO A 260 -16.47 -0.64 16.35
CA PRO A 260 -15.18 -0.21 16.84
C PRO A 260 -14.47 -1.33 17.59
N TRP A 261 -13.16 -1.39 17.43
CA TRP A 261 -12.28 -2.28 18.18
C TRP A 261 -11.24 -1.45 18.90
N SER A 262 -10.92 -1.86 20.12
CA SER A 262 -9.79 -1.30 20.87
C SER A 262 -8.95 -2.45 21.44
N PRO A 263 -7.62 -2.27 21.58
CA PRO A 263 -6.73 -3.28 22.14
C PRO A 263 -7.12 -3.70 23.56
N ASN A 264 -7.76 -2.80 24.31
CA ASN A 264 -8.11 -3.00 25.72
C ASN A 264 -9.52 -3.60 25.93
N GLY A 265 -10.28 -3.87 24.86
CA GLY A 265 -11.66 -4.36 24.95
C GLY A 265 -12.61 -3.27 25.44
N GLY A 266 -13.29 -2.61 24.51
CA GLY A 266 -14.49 -1.82 24.79
C GLY A 266 -15.73 -2.69 24.69
#